data_AF-A0A958Q9N9-F1
#
_entry.id   AF-A0A958Q9N9-F1
#
_cell.length_a   1.000
_cell.length_b   1.000
_cell.length_c   1.000
_cell.angle_alpha   90.00
_cell.angle_beta   90.00
_cell.angle_gamma   90.00
#
_symmetry.space_group_name_H-M   'P 1'
#
loop_
_entity.id
_entity.type
_entity.pdbx_description
1 polymer ?
#
loop_
_entity_poly.entity_id
_entity_poly.type
_entity_poly.pdbx_seq_one_letter_code
_entity_poly.pdbx_strand_id
1 'polypeptide(L)'
;MYASLIPGIIFGFIGLYIIYWFSKIILSQFFGPFSFKDMRNKRIVGDASKALDASKRLLEEQKVEECLERLKGAFIFHSGPFSYEMISMITNQHLACLQFLLDISDRTNNRLEDLPILEELVHVRAGMLKAYADTVGSLRKLAYKRDTSKAPAWAKNEFKAKQKELIGRLEDNIQSIKKVYVSIGTALTSKNQHHDYH
;
A
#
# COMPACT_ATOMS: atom_id res chain seq x y z
N MET A 1 12.52 -62.80 18.99
CA MET A 1 11.98 -62.27 17.71
C MET A 1 11.60 -60.78 17.75
N TYR A 2 11.67 -60.09 18.90
CA TYR A 2 11.33 -58.65 19.01
C TYR A 2 12.53 -57.70 18.93
N ALA A 3 13.76 -58.22 19.02
CA ALA A 3 14.98 -57.40 19.04
C ALA A 3 15.26 -56.67 17.71
N SER A 4 14.75 -57.16 16.58
CA SER A 4 14.89 -56.52 15.26
C SER A 4 13.77 -55.54 14.92
N LEU A 5 12.65 -55.54 15.66
CA LEU A 5 11.53 -54.61 15.47
C LEU A 5 11.81 -53.23 16.08
N ILE A 6 12.49 -53.20 17.23
CA ILE A 6 12.79 -51.96 17.97
C ILE A 6 13.68 -51.00 17.15
N PRO A 7 14.77 -51.44 16.50
CA PRO A 7 15.58 -50.57 15.65
C PRO A 7 14.78 -50.02 14.45
N GLY A 8 13.95 -50.86 13.82
CA GLY A 8 13.14 -50.45 12.67
C GLY A 8 12.18 -49.32 13.01
N ILE A 9 11.54 -49.38 14.19
CA ILE A 9 10.66 -48.32 14.69
C ILE A 9 11.45 -47.03 14.95
N ILE A 10 12.61 -47.12 15.59
CA ILE A 10 13.47 -45.96 15.89
C ILE A 10 13.95 -45.30 14.59
N PHE A 11 14.43 -46.06 13.61
CA PHE A 11 14.85 -45.54 12.31
C PHE A 11 13.68 -44.92 11.53
N GLY A 12 12.47 -45.48 11.65
CA GLY A 12 11.24 -44.89 11.10
C GLY A 12 10.95 -43.50 11.67
N PHE A 13 11.05 -43.33 13.00
CA PHE A 13 10.86 -42.02 13.64
C PHE A 13 11.95 -41.01 13.27
N ILE A 14 13.20 -41.44 13.18
CA ILE A 14 14.32 -40.58 12.75
C ILE A 14 14.09 -40.12 11.30
N GLY A 15 13.69 -41.02 10.40
CA GLY A 15 13.35 -40.68 9.02
C GLY A 15 12.21 -39.67 8.93
N LEU A 16 11.13 -39.88 9.69
CA LEU A 16 10.02 -38.93 9.80
C LEU A 16 10.45 -37.56 10.33
N TYR A 17 11.32 -37.53 11.33
CA TYR A 17 11.84 -36.28 11.90
C TYR A 17 12.68 -35.51 10.88
N ILE A 18 13.54 -36.19 10.13
CA ILE A 18 14.36 -35.59 9.07
C ILE A 18 13.45 -35.04 7.96
N ILE A 19 12.46 -35.81 7.50
CA ILE A 19 11.49 -35.36 6.49
C ILE A 19 10.75 -34.12 6.98
N TYR A 20 10.23 -34.13 8.22
CA TYR A 20 9.57 -32.96 8.81
C TYR A 20 10.48 -31.71 8.80
N TRP A 21 11.75 -31.88 9.16
CA TRP A 21 12.71 -30.78 9.20
C TRP A 21 13.02 -30.21 7.80
N PHE A 22 13.24 -31.09 6.82
CA PHE A 22 13.42 -30.70 5.42
C PHE A 22 12.18 -30.05 4.81
N SER A 23 11.00 -30.63 5.05
CA SER A 23 9.73 -30.03 4.63
C SER A 23 9.56 -28.64 5.23
N LYS A 24 9.91 -28.43 6.50
CA LYS A 24 9.86 -27.10 7.14
C LYS A 24 10.80 -26.10 6.47
N ILE A 25 12.01 -26.50 6.06
CA ILE A 25 12.95 -25.61 5.35
C ILE A 25 12.44 -25.26 3.96
N ILE A 26 12.00 -26.25 3.19
CA ILE A 26 11.49 -26.05 1.84
C ILE A 26 10.25 -25.15 1.91
N LEU A 27 9.30 -25.48 2.78
CA LEU A 27 8.12 -24.65 3.03
C LEU A 27 8.50 -23.24 3.51
N SER A 28 9.54 -23.07 4.33
CA SER A 28 9.96 -21.73 4.75
C SER A 28 10.50 -20.86 3.61
N GLN A 29 11.10 -21.46 2.57
CA GLN A 29 11.53 -20.73 1.38
C GLN A 29 10.36 -20.41 0.45
N PHE A 30 9.41 -21.34 0.29
CA PHE A 30 8.22 -21.12 -0.54
C PHE A 30 7.19 -20.19 0.13
N PHE A 31 7.03 -20.24 1.45
CA PHE A 31 6.07 -19.43 2.21
C PHE A 31 6.67 -18.20 2.90
N GLY A 32 8.01 -18.04 2.89
CA GLY A 32 8.72 -16.90 3.46
C GLY A 32 8.32 -15.52 2.92
N PRO A 33 7.99 -15.36 1.61
CA PRO A 33 7.49 -14.11 1.06
C PRO A 33 5.95 -14.03 0.94
N PHE A 34 5.22 -15.11 1.20
CA PHE A 34 3.74 -15.11 1.25
C PHE A 34 3.23 -14.57 2.60
N SER A 35 3.68 -13.38 2.97
CA SER A 35 3.00 -12.66 4.04
C SER A 35 1.60 -12.33 3.53
N PHE A 36 0.55 -12.78 4.22
CA PHE A 36 -0.84 -12.37 3.97
C PHE A 36 -0.98 -10.84 3.83
N LYS A 37 -0.09 -10.07 4.45
CA LYS A 37 0.00 -8.61 4.32
C LYS A 37 0.39 -8.17 2.90
N ASP A 38 1.39 -8.78 2.28
CA ASP A 38 1.78 -8.47 0.90
C ASP A 38 0.70 -8.89 -0.10
N MET A 39 0.01 -10.00 0.15
CA MET A 39 -1.12 -10.42 -0.69
C MET A 39 -2.27 -9.41 -0.61
N ARG A 40 -2.59 -8.92 0.59
CA ARG A 40 -3.60 -7.86 0.79
C ARG A 40 -3.17 -6.55 0.13
N ASN A 41 -1.91 -6.15 0.27
CA ASN A 41 -1.39 -4.92 -0.34
C ASN A 41 -1.41 -4.99 -1.86
N LYS A 42 -0.98 -6.11 -2.46
CA LYS A 42 -1.05 -6.35 -3.91
C LYS A 42 -2.49 -6.29 -4.41
N ARG A 43 -3.44 -6.85 -3.66
CA ARG A 43 -4.86 -6.76 -3.99
C ARG A 43 -5.36 -5.32 -3.99
N ILE A 44 -5.01 -4.52 -2.97
CA ILE A 44 -5.39 -3.10 -2.89
C ILE A 44 -4.87 -2.33 -4.12
N VAL A 45 -3.61 -2.52 -4.51
CA VAL A 45 -3.05 -1.89 -5.71
C VAL A 45 -3.74 -2.38 -6.98
N GLY A 46 -3.99 -3.69 -7.09
CA GLY A 46 -4.68 -4.28 -8.24
C GLY A 46 -6.11 -3.76 -8.40
N ASP A 47 -6.86 -3.63 -7.30
CA ASP A 47 -8.22 -3.10 -7.30
C ASP A 47 -8.23 -1.61 -7.68
N ALA A 48 -7.24 -0.84 -7.20
CA ALA A 48 -7.06 0.57 -7.57
C ALA A 48 -6.69 0.76 -9.06
N SER A 49 -5.81 -0.10 -9.60
CA SER A 49 -5.47 -0.09 -11.03
C SER A 49 -6.69 -0.37 -11.89
N LYS A 50 -7.50 -1.37 -11.53
CA LYS A 50 -8.75 -1.67 -12.23
C LYS A 50 -9.75 -0.51 -12.16
N ALA A 51 -9.81 0.20 -11.04
CA ALA A 51 -10.66 1.38 -10.92
C ALA A 51 -10.20 2.50 -11.85
N LEU A 52 -8.89 2.74 -11.97
CA LEU A 52 -8.33 3.70 -12.92
C LEU A 52 -8.64 3.32 -14.37
N ASP A 53 -8.44 2.06 -14.74
CA ASP A 53 -8.73 1.58 -16.10
C ASP A 53 -10.22 1.68 -16.45
N ALA A 54 -11.10 1.40 -15.48
CA ALA A 54 -12.53 1.61 -15.65
C ALA A 54 -12.89 3.10 -15.81
N SER A 55 -12.22 3.98 -15.06
CA SER A 55 -12.42 5.43 -15.16
C SER A 55 -12.02 5.95 -16.55
N LYS A 56 -10.93 5.44 -17.12
CA LYS A 56 -10.50 5.76 -18.50
C LYS A 56 -11.56 5.43 -19.54
N ARG A 57 -12.17 4.24 -19.45
CA ARG A 57 -13.28 3.84 -20.34
C ARG A 57 -14.49 4.77 -20.20
N LEU A 58 -14.87 5.13 -18.97
CA LEU A 58 -15.97 6.07 -18.72
C LEU A 58 -15.70 7.47 -19.30
N LEU A 59 -14.44 7.91 -19.29
CA LEU A 59 -14.07 9.19 -19.92
C LEU A 59 -14.14 9.14 -21.45
N GLU A 60 -13.79 8.01 -22.07
CA GLU A 60 -13.99 7.79 -23.51
C GLU A 60 -15.48 7.83 -23.88
N GLU A 61 -16.34 7.31 -23.01
CA GLU A 61 -17.81 7.37 -23.12
C GLU A 61 -18.42 8.74 -22.73
N GLN A 62 -17.59 9.74 -22.40
CA GLN A 62 -18.02 11.08 -21.95
C GLN A 62 -18.86 11.10 -20.66
N LYS A 63 -18.84 10.04 -19.86
CA LYS A 63 -19.56 9.94 -18.58
C LYS A 63 -18.73 10.52 -17.43
N VAL A 64 -18.57 11.84 -17.41
CA VAL A 64 -17.65 12.54 -16.49
C VAL A 64 -17.98 12.31 -15.01
N GLU A 65 -19.26 12.32 -14.63
CA GLU A 65 -19.65 12.15 -13.23
C GLU A 65 -19.34 10.73 -12.72
N GLU A 66 -19.76 9.70 -13.46
CA GLU A 66 -19.44 8.29 -13.15
C GLU A 66 -17.92 8.06 -13.14
N CYS A 67 -17.20 8.73 -14.04
CA CYS A 67 -15.75 8.69 -14.13
C CYS A 67 -15.09 9.22 -12.85
N LEU A 68 -15.53 10.37 -12.33
CA LEU A 68 -15.02 10.99 -11.10
C LEU A 68 -15.34 10.16 -9.85
N GLU A 69 -16.54 9.57 -9.79
CA GLU A 69 -16.91 8.65 -8.72
C GLU A 69 -16.02 7.40 -8.72
N ARG A 70 -15.75 6.84 -9.92
CA ARG A 70 -14.91 5.66 -10.06
C ARG A 70 -13.44 5.95 -9.76
N LEU A 71 -12.95 7.12 -10.17
CA LEU A 71 -11.57 7.56 -9.93
C LEU A 71 -11.26 7.69 -8.45
N LYS A 72 -12.24 8.01 -7.60
CA LYS A 72 -12.08 8.03 -6.14
C LYS A 72 -11.63 6.67 -5.59
N GLY A 73 -12.09 5.57 -6.21
CA GLY A 73 -11.67 4.21 -5.88
C GLY A 73 -10.25 3.86 -6.35
N ALA A 74 -9.67 4.64 -7.26
CA ALA A 74 -8.29 4.46 -7.71
C ALA A 74 -7.26 5.09 -6.75
N PHE A 75 -7.69 6.01 -5.88
CA PHE A 75 -6.83 6.56 -4.82
C PHE A 75 -6.66 5.57 -3.66
N ILE A 76 -5.43 5.10 -3.48
CA ILE A 76 -5.08 4.18 -2.39
C ILE A 76 -4.90 4.96 -1.08
N PHE A 77 -5.89 4.94 -0.17
CA PHE A 77 -5.84 5.64 1.14
C PHE A 77 -5.38 4.77 2.32
N HIS A 78 -4.62 3.71 2.06
CA HIS A 78 -4.15 2.81 3.11
C HIS A 78 -2.85 3.31 3.76
N SER A 79 -2.75 3.27 5.10
CA SER A 79 -1.57 3.64 5.90
C SER A 79 -0.72 2.44 6.34
N GLY A 80 -0.93 1.27 5.72
CA GLY A 80 -0.30 0.02 6.10
C GLY A 80 1.21 -0.02 5.84
N PRO A 81 1.92 -1.01 6.43
CA PRO A 81 3.31 -1.25 6.09
C PRO A 81 3.42 -1.72 4.65
N PHE A 82 4.17 -0.95 3.86
CA PHE A 82 4.46 -1.23 2.46
C PHE A 82 5.95 -1.47 2.26
N SER A 83 6.28 -2.30 1.28
CA SER A 83 7.63 -2.38 0.75
C SER A 83 7.96 -1.13 -0.06
N TYR A 84 9.25 -0.84 -0.25
CA TYR A 84 9.70 0.28 -1.09
C TYR A 84 9.13 0.23 -2.51
N GLU A 85 9.11 -0.96 -3.10
CA GLU A 85 8.51 -1.20 -4.42
C GLU A 85 7.02 -0.84 -4.43
N MET A 86 6.28 -1.27 -3.40
CA MET A 86 4.86 -0.96 -3.27
C MET A 86 4.61 0.54 -3.07
N ILE A 87 5.46 1.25 -2.33
CA ILE A 87 5.36 2.71 -2.18
C ILE A 87 5.54 3.40 -3.53
N SER A 88 6.49 2.94 -4.35
CA SER A 88 6.69 3.45 -5.71
C SER A 88 5.46 3.21 -6.59
N MET A 89 4.91 1.99 -6.57
CA MET A 89 3.67 1.65 -7.30
C MET A 89 2.49 2.51 -6.86
N ILE A 90 2.30 2.70 -5.55
CA ILE A 90 1.24 3.56 -5.00
C ILE A 90 1.41 5.01 -5.46
N THR A 91 2.63 5.53 -5.44
CA THR A 91 2.93 6.90 -5.86
C THR A 91 2.61 7.09 -7.34
N ASN A 92 3.07 6.17 -8.19
CA ASN A 92 2.79 6.20 -9.62
C ASN A 92 1.28 6.10 -9.91
N GLN A 93 0.56 5.28 -9.15
CA GLN A 93 -0.89 5.19 -9.24
C GLN A 93 -1.57 6.52 -8.91
N HIS A 94 -1.13 7.23 -7.87
CA HIS A 94 -1.67 8.56 -7.55
C HIS A 94 -1.35 9.58 -8.63
N LEU A 95 -0.11 9.63 -9.12
CA LEU A 95 0.26 10.53 -10.21
C LEU A 95 -0.56 10.25 -11.48
N ALA A 96 -0.83 8.98 -11.79
CA ALA A 96 -1.71 8.63 -12.91
C ALA A 96 -3.15 9.11 -12.70
N CYS A 97 -3.66 9.08 -11.46
CA CYS A 97 -4.97 9.66 -11.14
C CYS A 97 -4.98 11.18 -11.30
N LEU A 98 -3.89 11.88 -10.94
CA LEU A 98 -3.76 13.33 -11.10
C LEU A 98 -3.69 13.74 -12.56
N GLN A 99 -2.88 13.03 -13.37
CA GLN A 99 -2.83 13.23 -14.81
C GLN A 99 -4.23 13.07 -15.41
N PHE A 100 -4.98 12.08 -14.95
CA PHE A 100 -6.32 11.83 -15.44
C PHE A 100 -7.32 12.92 -15.03
N LEU A 101 -7.20 13.50 -13.83
CA LEU A 101 -7.97 14.70 -13.44
C LEU A 101 -7.64 15.90 -14.33
N LEU A 102 -6.37 16.07 -14.72
CA LEU A 102 -5.95 17.10 -15.68
C LEU A 102 -6.59 16.87 -17.05
N ASP A 103 -6.59 15.64 -17.55
CA ASP A 103 -7.22 15.30 -18.83
C ASP A 103 -8.73 15.60 -18.82
N ILE A 104 -9.42 15.38 -17.68
CA ILE A 104 -10.84 15.74 -17.50
C ILE A 104 -11.02 17.27 -17.47
N SER A 105 -10.13 17.98 -16.77
CA SER A 105 -10.09 19.45 -16.71
C SER A 105 -10.00 20.07 -18.10
N ASP A 106 -9.10 19.55 -18.93
CA ASP A 106 -8.89 20.04 -20.29
C ASP A 106 -10.11 19.81 -21.18
N ARG A 107 -10.77 18.65 -21.05
CA ARG A 107 -12.00 18.32 -21.80
C ARG A 107 -13.21 19.14 -21.37
N THR A 108 -13.30 19.48 -20.08
CA THR A 108 -14.42 20.23 -19.51
C THR A 108 -14.17 21.74 -19.46
N ASN A 109 -12.99 22.19 -19.94
CA ASN A 109 -12.54 23.59 -19.88
C ASN A 109 -12.65 24.18 -18.45
N ASN A 110 -12.28 23.37 -17.46
CA ASN A 110 -12.36 23.67 -16.04
C ASN A 110 -11.00 23.63 -15.40
N ARG A 111 -10.45 24.82 -15.11
CA ARG A 111 -9.16 24.91 -14.45
C ARG A 111 -9.25 24.39 -13.00
N LEU A 112 -8.41 23.42 -12.68
CA LEU A 112 -8.28 22.87 -11.34
C LEU A 112 -7.22 23.62 -10.53
N GLU A 113 -7.62 24.69 -9.85
CA GLU A 113 -6.72 25.50 -9.02
C GLU A 113 -6.09 24.69 -7.87
N ASP A 114 -6.83 23.71 -7.36
CA ASP A 114 -6.43 22.84 -6.24
C ASP A 114 -5.55 21.64 -6.66
N LEU A 115 -5.35 21.39 -7.97
CA LEU A 115 -4.59 20.23 -8.45
C LEU A 115 -3.12 20.22 -7.99
N PRO A 116 -2.37 21.34 -8.03
CA PRO A 116 -0.99 21.38 -7.53
C PRO A 116 -0.89 21.07 -6.03
N ILE A 117 -1.88 21.49 -5.24
CA ILE A 117 -1.96 21.18 -3.80
C ILE A 117 -2.13 19.68 -3.60
N LEU A 118 -2.98 19.04 -4.42
CA LEU A 118 -3.19 17.60 -4.36
C LEU A 118 -1.92 16.83 -4.74
N GLU A 119 -1.17 17.29 -5.74
CA GLU A 119 0.11 16.72 -6.15
C GLU A 119 1.17 16.80 -5.04
N GLU A 120 1.31 17.98 -4.42
CA GLU A 120 2.22 18.16 -3.28
C GLU A 120 1.87 17.20 -2.14
N LEU A 121 0.59 17.08 -1.79
CA LEU A 121 0.13 16.17 -0.74
C LEU A 121 0.45 14.71 -1.04
N VAL A 122 0.39 14.28 -2.31
CA VAL A 122 0.77 12.94 -2.77
C VAL A 122 2.27 12.71 -2.61
N HIS A 123 3.11 13.70 -2.97
CA HIS A 123 4.56 13.61 -2.77
C HIS A 123 4.95 13.57 -1.29
N VAL A 124 4.34 14.42 -0.47
CA VAL A 124 4.50 14.42 0.99
C VAL A 124 4.16 13.04 1.56
N ARG A 125 3.07 12.43 1.08
CA ARG A 125 2.67 11.09 1.49
C ARG A 125 3.71 10.04 1.14
N ALA A 126 4.23 10.07 -0.09
CA ALA A 126 5.27 9.13 -0.51
C ALA A 126 6.52 9.24 0.38
N GLY A 127 6.92 10.46 0.76
CA GLY A 127 7.99 10.71 1.72
C GLY A 127 7.70 10.10 3.10
N MET A 128 6.50 10.30 3.63
CA MET A 128 6.09 9.74 4.93
C MET A 128 6.05 8.20 4.92
N LEU A 129 5.56 7.58 3.83
CA LEU A 129 5.55 6.13 3.68
C LEU A 129 6.97 5.53 3.65
N LYS A 130 7.91 6.19 2.96
CA LYS A 130 9.32 5.79 2.95
C LYS A 130 9.94 5.88 4.35
N ALA A 131 9.74 7.01 5.04
CA ALA A 131 10.22 7.19 6.41
C ALA A 131 9.63 6.16 7.39
N TYR A 132 8.37 5.78 7.20
CA TYR A 132 7.73 4.71 7.96
C TYR A 132 8.37 3.34 7.68
N ALA A 133 8.60 3.00 6.41
CA ALA A 133 9.27 1.76 6.02
C ALA A 133 10.69 1.66 6.61
N ASP A 134 11.47 2.75 6.59
CA ASP A 134 12.79 2.83 7.23
C ASP A 134 12.74 2.62 8.74
N THR A 135 11.76 3.24 9.40
CA THR A 135 11.57 3.12 10.86
C THR A 135 11.25 1.67 11.24
N VAL A 136 10.35 1.02 10.48
CA VAL A 136 10.01 -0.40 10.68
C VAL A 136 11.21 -1.31 10.39
N GLY A 137 11.96 -1.04 9.32
CA GLY A 137 13.17 -1.78 8.97
C GLY A 137 14.25 -1.69 10.06
N SER A 138 14.44 -0.50 10.62
CA SER A 138 15.39 -0.24 11.70
C SER A 138 14.97 -0.95 13.00
N LEU A 139 13.69 -0.92 13.36
CA LEU A 139 13.15 -1.68 14.49
C LEU A 139 13.38 -3.19 14.35
N ARG A 140 13.16 -3.74 13.14
CA ARG A 140 13.41 -5.16 12.87
C ARG A 140 14.89 -5.51 13.03
N LYS A 141 15.79 -4.70 12.48
CA LYS A 141 17.24 -4.89 12.63
C LYS A 141 17.66 -4.86 14.11
N LEU A 142 17.10 -3.94 14.90
CA LEU A 142 17.35 -3.86 16.34
C LEU A 142 16.79 -5.05 17.14
N ALA A 143 15.71 -5.66 16.67
CA ALA A 143 15.13 -6.85 17.29
C ALA A 143 15.92 -8.13 16.99
N TYR A 144 16.58 -8.20 15.83
CA TYR A 144 17.26 -9.41 15.33
C TYR A 144 18.76 -9.48 15.63
N LYS A 145 19.40 -8.44 16.19
CA LYS A 145 20.80 -8.51 16.65
C LYS A 145 20.92 -9.55 17.77
N ARG A 146 21.45 -10.72 17.40
CA ARG A 146 21.51 -11.93 18.21
C ARG A 146 22.69 -11.97 19.18
N ASP A 147 23.70 -11.12 18.98
CA ASP A 147 24.95 -11.17 19.76
C ASP A 147 25.25 -9.89 20.56
N THR A 148 25.48 -10.13 21.85
CA THR A 148 26.25 -9.38 22.86
C THR A 148 25.81 -8.00 23.37
N SER A 149 24.86 -7.28 22.77
CA SER A 149 24.19 -6.18 23.50
C SER A 149 22.72 -6.03 23.11
N LYS A 150 21.82 -6.24 24.08
CA LYS A 150 20.41 -5.85 23.91
C LYS A 150 20.42 -4.35 23.62
N ALA A 151 19.93 -3.94 22.45
CA ALA A 151 19.72 -2.53 22.16
C ALA A 151 18.94 -1.89 23.34
N PRO A 152 19.39 -0.74 23.86
CA PRO A 152 18.87 -0.19 25.10
C PRO A 152 17.38 0.14 24.96
N ALA A 153 16.65 0.01 26.07
CA ALA A 153 15.19 0.15 26.06
C ALA A 153 14.74 1.53 25.56
N TRP A 154 15.51 2.59 25.84
CA TRP A 154 15.23 3.95 25.37
C TRP A 154 15.19 4.02 23.84
N ALA A 155 16.14 3.41 23.14
CA ALA A 155 16.19 3.43 21.67
C ALA A 155 14.98 2.71 21.06
N LYS A 156 14.59 1.55 21.60
CA LYS A 156 13.39 0.83 21.14
C LYS A 156 12.12 1.65 21.34
N ASN A 157 12.02 2.38 22.44
CA ASN A 157 10.87 3.23 22.74
C ASN A 157 10.81 4.46 21.83
N GLU A 158 11.95 5.07 21.53
CA GLU A 158 12.06 6.20 20.60
C GLU A 158 11.59 5.81 19.18
N PHE A 159 12.09 4.68 18.66
CA PHE A 159 11.63 4.20 17.35
C PHE A 159 10.14 3.84 17.32
N LYS A 160 9.59 3.28 18.41
CA LYS A 160 8.14 3.02 18.53
C LYS A 160 7.32 4.30 18.58
N ALA A 161 7.79 5.31 19.30
CA ALA A 161 7.15 6.63 19.37
C ALA A 161 7.14 7.28 17.98
N LYS A 162 8.28 7.28 17.29
CA LYS A 162 8.41 7.76 15.91
C LYS A 162 7.51 7.01 14.94
N GLN A 163 7.40 5.68 15.08
CA GLN A 163 6.48 4.88 14.27
C GLN A 163 5.02 5.33 14.47
N LYS A 164 4.60 5.56 15.72
CA LYS A 164 3.24 6.02 16.04
C LYS A 164 2.98 7.43 15.50
N GLU A 165 3.94 8.34 15.64
CA GLU A 165 3.87 9.70 15.09
C GLU A 165 3.69 9.67 13.57
N LEU A 166 4.50 8.87 12.86
CA LEU A 166 4.41 8.75 11.40
C LEU A 166 3.06 8.21 10.93
N ILE A 167 2.45 7.27 11.68
CA ILE A 167 1.09 6.78 11.36
C ILE A 167 0.08 7.92 11.49
N GLY A 168 0.13 8.71 12.57
CA GLY A 168 -0.77 9.85 12.74
C GLY A 168 -0.63 10.87 11.61
N ARG A 169 0.60 11.24 11.25
CA ARG A 169 0.88 12.17 10.14
C ARG A 169 0.40 11.63 8.79
N LEU A 170 0.49 10.32 8.55
CA LEU A 170 -0.04 9.67 7.35
C LEU A 170 -1.57 9.76 7.30
N GLU A 171 -2.25 9.57 8.44
CA GLU A 171 -3.70 9.68 8.54
C GLU A 171 -4.17 11.12 8.29
N ASP A 172 -3.49 12.12 8.87
CA ASP A 172 -3.79 13.54 8.65
C ASP A 172 -3.59 13.94 7.18
N ASN A 173 -2.51 13.48 6.56
CA ASN A 173 -2.24 13.70 5.14
C ASN A 173 -3.32 13.02 4.26
N ILE A 174 -3.77 11.80 4.59
CA ILE A 174 -4.88 11.13 3.91
C ILE A 174 -6.16 11.98 3.97
N GLN A 175 -6.48 12.57 5.12
CA GLN A 175 -7.66 13.45 5.23
C GLN A 175 -7.49 14.72 4.39
N SER A 176 -6.29 15.28 4.33
CA SER A 176 -5.99 16.44 3.50
C SER A 176 -6.18 16.14 2.01
N ILE A 177 -5.64 15.02 1.53
CA ILE A 177 -5.85 14.54 0.15
C ILE A 177 -7.34 14.38 -0.15
N LYS A 178 -8.11 13.76 0.75
CA LYS A 178 -9.56 13.57 0.55
C LYS A 178 -10.31 14.88 0.44
N LYS A 179 -10.00 15.87 1.28
CA LYS A 179 -10.66 17.19 1.25
C LYS A 179 -10.42 17.89 -0.08
N VAL A 180 -9.16 17.93 -0.51
CA VAL A 180 -8.79 18.57 -1.79
C VAL A 180 -9.39 17.82 -2.99
N TYR A 181 -9.37 16.49 -2.97
CA TYR A 181 -10.03 15.68 -4.00
C TYR A 181 -11.52 15.98 -4.13
N VAL A 182 -12.23 16.13 -3.01
CA VAL A 182 -13.67 16.48 -3.02
C VAL A 182 -13.89 17.87 -3.61
N SER A 183 -13.05 18.86 -3.27
CA SER A 183 -13.09 20.21 -3.86
C SER A 183 -12.99 20.16 -5.39
N ILE A 184 -12.00 19.42 -5.90
CA ILE A 184 -11.80 19.19 -7.33
C ILE A 184 -13.03 18.52 -7.97
N GLY A 185 -13.55 17.46 -7.34
CA GLY A 185 -14.74 16.77 -7.82
C GLY A 185 -15.95 17.70 -7.96
N THR A 186 -16.19 18.56 -6.96
CA THR A 186 -17.29 19.54 -7.00
C THR A 186 -17.11 20.62 -8.07
N ALA A 187 -15.86 21.05 -8.31
CA ALA A 187 -15.55 22.02 -9.35
C ALA A 187 -15.85 21.45 -10.75
N LEU A 188 -15.53 20.17 -10.97
CA LEU A 188 -15.76 19.50 -12.25
C LEU A 188 -17.23 19.18 -12.52
N THR A 189 -18.04 18.88 -11.49
CA THR A 189 -19.46 18.55 -11.67
C THR A 189 -20.36 19.77 -11.77
N SER A 190 -20.10 20.83 -10.99
CA SER A 190 -20.96 22.03 -10.93
C SER A 190 -21.13 22.76 -12.27
N LYS A 191 -20.12 22.73 -13.14
CA LYS A 191 -20.18 23.39 -14.45
C LYS A 191 -20.71 22.49 -15.56
N ASN A 192 -20.63 21.17 -15.39
CA ASN A 192 -21.19 20.22 -16.36
C ASN A 192 -22.73 20.31 -16.39
N GLN A 193 -23.35 20.55 -15.24
CA GLN A 193 -24.80 20.81 -15.14
C GLN A 193 -25.26 22.07 -15.89
N HIS A 194 -24.37 23.02 -16.19
CA HIS A 194 -24.72 24.22 -16.96
C HIS A 194 -24.64 24.03 -18.48
N HIS A 195 -24.03 22.95 -18.98
CA HIS A 195 -23.95 22.69 -20.41
C HIS A 195 -25.14 21.91 -20.99
N ASP A 196 -25.92 21.20 -20.16
CA ASP A 196 -27.11 20.45 -20.60
C ASP A 196 -28.39 21.30 -20.76
N TYR A 197 -28.32 22.62 -20.54
CA TYR A 197 -29.46 23.55 -20.61
C TYR A 197 -29.51 24.43 -21.87
N HIS A 198 -28.74 24.14 -22.91
CA HIS A 198 -28.73 24.88 -24.18
C HIS A 198 -28.83 23.95 -25.38
#